data_AF-D8JVK9-F1
#
_entry.id   AF-D8JVK9-F1
#
_cell.length_a   1.000
_cell.length_b   1.000
_cell.length_c   1.000
_cell.angle_alpha   90.00
_cell.angle_beta   90.00
_cell.angle_gamma   90.00
#
_symmetry.space_group_name_H-M   'P 1'
#
loop_
_entity.id
_entity.type
_entity.pdbx_description
1 polymer ?
#
loop_
_entity_poly.entity_id
_entity_poly.type
_entity_poly.pdbx_seq_one_letter_code
_entity_poly.pdbx_strand_id
1 'polypeptide(L)'
;MTIQRIFETLPGEVIFAIPLAVLLTLVLLLLRRIAIKRAKGRRDTVAHAYAMPVDDAGAIATRIEAAKAGNNNVAVADLYLAQALAYQKLGDEKARMTALTAAAGYAALHGPESTHAIARMHLADAARSTGDMTSACEHWHLAREAFHASGHSEEHARVEKLMRENGCPTDWVLTEF
;
A
#
# COMPACT_ATOMS: atom_id res chain seq x y z
N MET A 1 -44.04 43.93 14.01
CA MET A 1 -44.32 42.86 14.99
C MET A 1 -44.79 41.66 14.18
N THR A 2 -44.23 40.45 14.23
CA THR A 2 -43.75 39.74 15.43
C THR A 2 -42.90 38.53 14.99
N ILE A 3 -41.63 38.74 14.62
CA ILE A 3 -40.63 37.64 14.56
C ILE A 3 -40.17 37.26 15.99
N GLN A 4 -40.51 38.10 16.97
CA GLN A 4 -40.03 38.06 18.34
C GLN A 4 -40.70 37.00 19.23
N ARG A 5 -41.78 36.31 18.79
CA ARG A 5 -42.54 35.37 19.63
C ARG A 5 -42.18 33.88 19.46
N ILE A 6 -41.33 33.51 18.51
CA ILE A 6 -40.93 32.10 18.33
C ILE A 6 -39.80 31.70 19.30
N PHE A 7 -39.08 32.66 19.86
CA PHE A 7 -37.96 32.40 20.78
C PHE A 7 -38.37 32.20 22.25
N GLU A 8 -39.63 32.46 22.63
CA GLU A 8 -40.05 32.47 24.05
C GLU A 8 -40.45 31.09 24.62
N THR A 9 -40.47 30.02 23.82
CA THR A 9 -40.91 28.68 24.31
C THR A 9 -39.89 27.57 24.16
N LEU A 10 -38.64 27.87 23.80
CA LEU A 10 -37.59 26.87 23.73
C LEU A 10 -36.79 26.89 25.05
N PRO A 11 -36.79 25.81 25.84
CA PRO A 11 -35.96 25.73 27.04
C PRO A 11 -34.50 25.96 26.63
N GLY A 12 -33.78 26.82 27.37
CA GLY A 12 -32.46 27.32 27.00
C GLY A 12 -31.43 26.24 26.63
N GLU A 13 -31.63 25.01 27.06
CA GLU A 13 -30.81 23.85 26.69
C GLU A 13 -30.88 23.48 25.20
N VAL A 14 -32.02 23.70 24.53
CA VAL A 14 -32.22 23.37 23.11
C VAL A 14 -31.48 24.36 22.19
N ILE A 15 -31.31 25.60 22.64
CA ILE A 15 -30.63 26.67 21.88
C ILE A 15 -29.13 26.36 21.74
N PHE A 16 -28.51 25.71 22.73
CA PHE A 16 -27.10 25.29 22.66
C PHE A 16 -26.89 23.91 22.04
N ALA A 17 -27.90 23.03 22.06
CA ALA A 17 -27.81 21.70 21.46
C ALA A 17 -27.71 21.74 19.93
N ILE A 18 -28.41 22.67 19.27
CA ILE A 18 -28.41 22.83 17.81
C ILE A 18 -27.02 23.21 17.26
N PRO A 19 -26.35 24.29 17.73
CA PRO A 19 -25.02 24.64 17.22
C PRO A 19 -23.96 23.58 17.58
N LEU A 20 -24.08 22.90 18.72
CA LEU A 20 -23.20 21.79 19.09
C LEU A 20 -23.36 20.61 18.11
N ALA A 21 -24.60 20.22 17.81
CA ALA A 21 -24.89 19.15 16.85
C ALA A 21 -24.40 19.51 15.44
N VAL A 22 -24.56 20.76 15.01
CA VAL A 22 -24.04 21.25 13.73
C VAL A 22 -22.51 21.19 13.70
N LEU A 23 -21.82 21.66 14.75
CA LEU A 23 -20.37 21.58 14.86
C LEU A 23 -19.88 20.14 14.84
N LEU A 24 -20.52 19.25 15.59
CA LEU A 24 -20.17 17.83 15.66
C LEU A 24 -20.38 17.15 14.30
N THR A 25 -21.45 17.50 13.57
CA THR A 25 -21.70 17.02 12.21
C THR A 25 -20.64 17.55 11.23
N LEU A 26 -20.27 18.82 11.31
CA LEU A 26 -19.20 19.40 10.48
C LEU A 26 -17.85 18.74 10.75
N VAL A 27 -17.53 18.46 12.01
CA VAL A 27 -16.32 17.72 12.40
C VAL A 27 -16.33 16.31 11.81
N LEU A 28 -17.46 15.58 11.93
CA LEU A 28 -17.60 14.25 11.33
C LEU A 28 -17.45 14.27 9.80
N LEU A 29 -18.02 15.26 9.13
CA LEU A 29 -17.88 15.43 7.68
C LEU A 29 -16.44 15.75 7.27
N LEU A 30 -15.73 16.58 8.03
CA LEU A 30 -14.32 16.88 7.81
C LEU A 30 -13.45 15.63 8.00
N LEU A 31 -13.65 14.89 9.09
CA LEU A 31 -12.95 13.61 9.34
C LEU A 31 -13.20 12.62 8.23
N ARG A 32 -14.46 12.48 7.78
CA ARG A 32 -14.82 11.62 6.65
C ARG A 32 -14.14 12.07 5.36
N ARG A 33 -14.09 13.37 5.07
CA ARG A 33 -13.41 13.91 3.88
C ARG A 33 -11.90 13.64 3.92
N ILE A 34 -11.26 13.78 5.08
CA ILE A 34 -9.85 13.46 5.27
C ILE A 34 -9.61 11.97 5.07
N ALA A 35 -10.45 11.11 5.65
CA ALA A 35 -10.36 9.66 5.49
C ALA A 35 -10.50 9.23 4.02
N ILE A 36 -11.46 9.81 3.28
CA ILE A 36 -11.65 9.55 1.84
C ILE A 36 -10.43 10.00 1.04
N LYS A 37 -9.89 11.20 1.30
CA LYS A 37 -8.68 11.68 0.63
C LYS A 37 -7.48 10.76 0.89
N ARG A 38 -7.28 10.31 2.14
CA ARG A 38 -6.21 9.37 2.50
C ARG A 38 -6.40 7.99 1.88
N ALA A 39 -7.62 7.49 1.80
CA ALA A 39 -7.93 6.23 1.12
C ALA A 39 -7.66 6.32 -0.38
N LYS A 40 -8.06 7.43 -1.02
CA LYS A 40 -7.75 7.70 -2.42
C LYS A 40 -6.24 7.76 -2.66
N GLY A 41 -5.50 8.51 -1.84
CA GLY A 41 -4.04 8.59 -1.94
C GLY A 41 -3.35 7.22 -1.83
N ARG A 42 -3.80 6.36 -0.90
CA ARG A 42 -3.30 4.98 -0.75
C ARG A 42 -3.55 4.13 -2.01
N ARG A 43 -4.76 4.17 -2.55
CA ARG A 43 -5.07 3.46 -3.81
C ARG A 43 -4.24 3.98 -4.97
N ASP A 44 -4.10 5.30 -5.08
CA ASP A 44 -3.30 5.93 -6.13
C ASP A 44 -1.82 5.51 -6.03
N THR A 45 -1.26 5.38 -4.81
CA THR A 45 0.12 4.91 -4.62
C THR A 45 0.33 3.46 -5.04
N VAL A 46 -0.58 2.55 -4.69
CA VAL A 46 -0.48 1.14 -5.13
C VAL A 46 -0.66 1.04 -6.64
N ALA A 47 -1.68 1.71 -7.20
CA ALA A 47 -1.91 1.73 -8.63
C ALA A 47 -0.73 2.33 -9.39
N HIS A 48 -0.12 3.40 -8.87
CA HIS A 48 1.08 4.00 -9.45
C HIS A 48 2.28 3.04 -9.42
N ALA A 49 2.50 2.33 -8.31
CA ALA A 49 3.58 1.35 -8.21
C ALA A 49 3.41 0.19 -9.21
N TYR A 50 2.18 -0.29 -9.45
CA TYR A 50 1.90 -1.26 -10.51
C TYR A 50 2.01 -0.68 -11.94
N ALA A 51 1.83 0.63 -12.09
CA ALA A 51 1.80 1.33 -13.37
C ALA A 51 3.05 2.19 -13.63
N MET A 52 4.16 1.95 -12.92
CA MET A 52 5.35 2.77 -13.05
C MET A 52 5.84 2.81 -14.51
N PRO A 53 6.26 4.00 -15.00
CA PRO A 53 6.85 4.11 -16.32
C PRO A 53 8.01 3.13 -16.43
N VAL A 54 7.96 2.29 -17.45
CA VAL A 54 9.08 1.39 -17.74
C VAL A 54 10.05 2.17 -18.61
N ASP A 55 10.96 2.84 -17.93
CA ASP A 55 12.16 3.39 -18.54
C ASP A 55 13.11 2.24 -18.94
N ASP A 56 14.12 2.55 -19.74
CA ASP A 56 15.21 1.62 -20.04
C ASP A 56 15.87 1.10 -18.75
N ALA A 57 16.08 -0.21 -18.65
CA ALA A 57 16.60 -0.85 -17.44
C ALA A 57 18.01 -0.35 -17.06
N GLY A 58 18.82 0.06 -18.06
CA GLY A 58 20.12 0.68 -17.85
C GLY A 58 20.02 2.09 -17.26
N ALA A 59 19.10 2.92 -17.77
CA ALA A 59 18.83 4.23 -17.21
C ALA A 59 18.35 4.17 -15.74
N ILE A 60 17.53 3.16 -15.40
CA ILE A 60 17.10 2.93 -14.01
C ILE A 60 18.30 2.54 -13.13
N ALA A 61 19.23 1.71 -13.63
CA ALA A 61 20.43 1.33 -12.89
C ALA A 61 21.29 2.54 -12.49
N THR A 62 21.47 3.52 -13.40
CA THR A 62 22.19 4.76 -13.08
C THR A 62 21.49 5.56 -11.98
N ARG A 63 20.15 5.61 -12.00
CA ARG A 63 19.36 6.30 -10.97
C ARG A 63 19.44 5.59 -9.61
N ILE A 64 19.51 4.26 -9.59
CA ILE A 64 19.73 3.48 -8.36
C ILE A 64 21.05 3.87 -7.72
N GLU A 65 22.15 3.90 -8.49
CA GLU A 65 23.46 4.26 -7.94
C GLU A 65 23.50 5.71 -7.45
N ALA A 66 22.84 6.64 -8.16
CA ALA A 66 22.69 8.02 -7.68
C ALA A 66 21.87 8.12 -6.38
N ALA A 67 20.78 7.35 -6.26
CA ALA A 67 19.95 7.32 -5.06
C ALA A 67 20.68 6.72 -3.86
N LYS A 68 21.48 5.66 -4.07
CA LYS A 68 22.37 5.09 -3.05
C LYS A 68 23.41 6.08 -2.58
N ALA A 69 24.09 6.76 -3.52
CA ALA A 69 25.08 7.79 -3.18
C ALA A 69 24.45 8.96 -2.38
N GLY A 70 23.18 9.27 -2.66
CA GLY A 70 22.40 10.26 -1.90
C GLY A 70 21.75 9.74 -0.62
N ASN A 71 21.97 8.48 -0.21
CA ASN A 71 21.32 7.81 0.92
C ASN A 71 19.78 7.86 0.89
N ASN A 72 19.18 7.92 -0.31
CA ASN A 72 17.74 7.94 -0.48
C ASN A 72 17.18 6.51 -0.61
N ASN A 73 17.21 5.76 0.49
CA ASN A 73 16.89 4.33 0.51
C ASN A 73 15.44 4.02 0.08
N VAL A 74 14.50 4.92 0.37
CA VAL A 74 13.10 4.79 -0.08
C VAL A 74 13.04 4.83 -1.61
N ALA A 75 13.73 5.79 -2.24
CA ALA A 75 13.80 5.85 -3.70
C ALA A 75 14.55 4.64 -4.29
N VAL A 76 15.58 4.12 -3.61
CA VAL A 76 16.28 2.90 -4.05
C VAL A 76 15.32 1.71 -4.15
N ALA A 77 14.45 1.51 -3.16
CA ALA A 77 13.46 0.44 -3.19
C ALA A 77 12.50 0.55 -4.38
N ASP A 78 11.93 1.75 -4.60
CA ASP A 78 11.00 2.00 -5.70
C ASP A 78 11.68 1.85 -7.07
N LEU A 79 12.94 2.30 -7.19
CA LEU A 79 13.72 2.15 -8.42
C LEU A 79 14.04 0.68 -8.73
N TYR A 80 14.32 -0.14 -7.72
CA TYR A 80 14.48 -1.58 -7.94
C TYR A 80 13.18 -2.24 -8.41
N LEU A 81 12.03 -1.85 -7.87
CA LEU A 81 10.74 -2.33 -8.36
C LEU A 81 10.51 -1.91 -9.82
N ALA A 82 10.81 -0.66 -10.17
CA ALA A 82 10.72 -0.18 -11.55
C ALA A 82 11.65 -0.96 -12.49
N GLN A 83 12.87 -1.25 -12.04
CA GLN A 83 13.83 -2.04 -12.78
C GLN A 83 13.33 -3.47 -13.03
N ALA A 84 12.69 -4.10 -12.03
CA ALA A 84 12.08 -5.41 -12.20
C ALA A 84 10.97 -5.41 -13.26
N LEU A 85 10.11 -4.40 -13.26
CA LEU A 85 9.07 -4.24 -14.29
C LEU A 85 9.67 -4.01 -15.68
N ALA A 86 10.83 -3.33 -15.76
CA ALA A 86 11.58 -3.20 -17.01
C ALA A 86 12.10 -4.55 -17.52
N TYR A 87 12.75 -5.33 -16.67
CA TYR A 87 13.22 -6.67 -17.04
C TYR A 87 12.08 -7.63 -17.39
N GLN A 88 10.91 -7.51 -16.77
CA GLN A 88 9.72 -8.26 -17.15
C GLN A 88 9.34 -8.03 -18.62
N LYS A 89 9.36 -6.77 -19.09
CA LYS A 89 9.04 -6.45 -20.49
C LYS A 89 10.10 -6.97 -21.47
N LEU A 90 11.35 -7.03 -21.03
CA LEU A 90 12.46 -7.58 -21.81
C LEU A 90 12.48 -9.11 -21.83
N GLY A 91 11.69 -9.77 -20.97
CA GLY A 91 11.71 -11.22 -20.80
C GLY A 91 12.94 -11.74 -20.07
N ASP A 92 13.71 -10.87 -19.41
CA ASP A 92 14.87 -11.27 -18.61
C ASP A 92 14.43 -11.62 -17.19
N GLU A 93 13.95 -12.85 -17.02
CA GLU A 93 13.41 -13.32 -15.74
C GLU A 93 14.47 -13.34 -14.64
N LYS A 94 15.73 -13.67 -14.97
CA LYS A 94 16.82 -13.71 -13.99
C LYS A 94 17.10 -12.33 -13.41
N ALA A 95 17.21 -11.32 -14.28
CA ALA A 95 17.43 -9.94 -13.85
C ALA A 95 16.21 -9.38 -13.11
N ARG A 96 15.00 -9.71 -13.57
CA ARG A 96 13.75 -9.37 -12.89
C ARG A 96 13.71 -9.88 -11.45
N MET A 97 13.98 -11.17 -11.24
CA MET A 97 13.97 -11.78 -9.90
C MET A 97 15.03 -11.17 -8.96
N THR A 98 16.19 -10.84 -9.50
CA THR A 98 17.25 -10.14 -8.75
C THR A 98 16.78 -8.75 -8.30
N ALA A 99 16.17 -7.97 -9.20
CA ALA A 99 15.64 -6.65 -8.91
C ALA A 99 14.45 -6.69 -7.93
N LEU A 100 13.54 -7.66 -8.05
CA LEU A 100 12.43 -7.86 -7.11
C LEU A 100 12.92 -8.18 -5.70
N THR A 101 13.94 -9.04 -5.59
CA THR A 101 14.53 -9.40 -4.29
C THR A 101 15.18 -8.18 -3.64
N ALA A 102 15.91 -7.38 -4.42
CA ALA A 102 16.48 -6.12 -3.95
C ALA A 102 15.40 -5.12 -3.52
N ALA A 103 14.33 -4.94 -4.31
CA ALA A 103 13.20 -4.08 -3.96
C ALA A 103 12.56 -4.50 -2.63
N ALA A 104 12.25 -5.79 -2.47
CA ALA A 104 11.68 -6.33 -1.25
C ALA A 104 12.61 -6.12 -0.04
N GLY A 105 13.91 -6.40 -0.18
CA GLY A 105 14.89 -6.24 0.89
C GLY A 105 15.07 -4.78 1.34
N TYR A 106 15.29 -3.86 0.39
CA TYR A 106 15.42 -2.43 0.71
C TYR A 106 14.13 -1.87 1.33
N ALA A 107 12.96 -2.22 0.77
CA ALA A 107 11.68 -1.75 1.30
C ALA A 107 11.37 -2.30 2.69
N ALA A 108 11.80 -3.53 3.01
CA ALA A 108 11.63 -4.09 4.37
C ALA A 108 12.44 -3.30 5.41
N LEU A 109 13.66 -2.87 5.05
CA LEU A 109 14.57 -2.19 5.99
C LEU A 109 14.29 -0.69 6.11
N HIS A 110 13.82 -0.06 5.04
CA HIS A 110 13.78 1.40 4.94
C HIS A 110 12.42 1.96 4.52
N GLY A 111 11.44 1.09 4.24
CA GLY A 111 10.22 1.48 3.57
C GLY A 111 10.44 1.80 2.08
N PRO A 112 9.35 2.02 1.32
CA PRO A 112 7.97 2.02 1.78
C PRO A 112 7.34 0.62 1.80
N GLU A 113 6.53 0.34 2.82
CA GLU A 113 5.83 -0.96 3.01
C GLU A 113 5.01 -1.40 1.79
N SER A 114 4.42 -0.46 1.04
CA SER A 114 3.70 -0.77 -0.20
C SER A 114 4.62 -1.38 -1.26
N THR A 115 5.85 -0.89 -1.38
CA THR A 115 6.85 -1.41 -2.33
C THR A 115 7.34 -2.79 -1.88
N HIS A 116 7.51 -2.99 -0.57
CA HIS A 116 7.77 -4.33 -0.02
C HIS A 116 6.66 -5.30 -0.41
N ALA A 117 5.41 -4.92 -0.16
CA ALA A 117 4.25 -5.75 -0.44
C ALA A 117 4.13 -6.10 -1.93
N ILE A 118 4.30 -5.13 -2.82
CA ILE A 118 4.19 -5.35 -4.28
C ILE A 118 5.34 -6.23 -4.80
N ALA A 119 6.57 -5.99 -4.35
CA ALA A 119 7.70 -6.85 -4.72
C ALA A 119 7.46 -8.30 -4.27
N ARG A 120 6.94 -8.50 -3.04
CA ARG A 120 6.56 -9.82 -2.53
C ARG A 120 5.46 -10.47 -3.37
N MET A 121 4.43 -9.72 -3.80
CA MET A 121 3.40 -10.25 -4.70
C MET A 121 3.99 -10.78 -6.02
N HIS A 122 4.90 -10.03 -6.64
CA HIS A 122 5.55 -10.49 -7.88
C HIS A 122 6.45 -11.71 -7.69
N LEU A 123 7.16 -11.80 -6.55
CA LEU A 123 7.95 -12.99 -6.20
C LEU A 123 7.04 -14.20 -5.95
N ALA A 124 5.89 -14.00 -5.30
CA ALA A 124 4.91 -15.06 -5.09
C ALA A 124 4.34 -15.58 -6.41
N ASP A 125 4.01 -14.69 -7.34
CA ASP A 125 3.52 -15.06 -8.67
C ASP A 125 4.57 -15.87 -9.46
N ALA A 126 5.84 -15.48 -9.36
CA ALA A 126 6.94 -16.21 -9.98
C ALA A 126 7.08 -17.62 -9.39
N ALA A 127 7.13 -17.75 -8.05
CA ALA A 127 7.22 -19.03 -7.36
C ALA A 127 6.02 -19.94 -7.68
N ARG A 128 4.81 -19.39 -7.68
CA ARG A 128 3.60 -20.11 -8.06
C ARG A 128 3.68 -20.63 -9.49
N SER A 129 4.19 -19.82 -10.42
CA SER A 129 4.30 -20.20 -11.84
C SER A 129 5.25 -21.38 -12.08
N THR A 130 6.24 -21.58 -11.19
CA THR A 130 7.17 -22.71 -11.24
C THR A 130 6.68 -23.91 -10.40
N GLY A 131 5.48 -23.83 -9.80
CA GLY A 131 4.92 -24.87 -8.94
C GLY A 131 5.45 -24.86 -7.50
N ASP A 132 6.25 -23.86 -7.12
CA ASP A 132 6.75 -23.69 -5.76
C ASP A 132 5.71 -22.95 -4.90
N MET A 133 4.72 -23.73 -4.45
CA MET A 133 3.64 -23.20 -3.62
C MET A 133 4.10 -22.78 -2.22
N THR A 134 5.16 -23.38 -1.69
CA THR A 134 5.71 -23.04 -0.37
C THR A 134 6.22 -21.60 -0.39
N SER A 135 7.13 -21.29 -1.31
CA SER A 135 7.65 -19.92 -1.43
C SER A 135 6.57 -18.93 -1.87
N ALA A 136 5.62 -19.34 -2.71
CA ALA A 136 4.48 -18.48 -3.05
C ALA A 136 3.68 -18.07 -1.80
N CYS A 137 3.35 -19.02 -0.92
CA CYS A 137 2.65 -18.75 0.33
C CYS A 137 3.45 -17.84 1.25
N GLU A 138 4.76 -18.08 1.44
CA GLU A 138 5.64 -17.23 2.25
C GLU A 138 5.65 -15.78 1.75
N HIS A 139 5.77 -15.60 0.45
CA HIS A 139 5.72 -14.27 -0.16
C HIS A 139 4.35 -13.60 0.01
N TRP A 140 3.24 -14.33 -0.13
CA TRP A 140 1.91 -13.77 0.13
C TRP A 140 1.70 -13.40 1.60
N HIS A 141 2.21 -14.17 2.57
CA HIS A 141 2.16 -13.80 3.98
C HIS A 141 2.83 -12.44 4.24
N LEU A 142 4.01 -12.25 3.68
CA LEU A 142 4.77 -11.01 3.79
C LEU A 142 4.08 -9.83 3.10
N ALA A 143 3.52 -10.06 1.91
CA ALA A 143 2.73 -9.05 1.22
C ALA A 143 1.48 -8.66 2.03
N ARG A 144 0.77 -9.65 2.60
CA ARG A 144 -0.41 -9.43 3.46
C ARG A 144 -0.03 -8.52 4.64
N GLU A 145 1.02 -8.87 5.39
CA GLU A 145 1.44 -8.09 6.55
C GLU A 145 1.84 -6.65 6.20
N ALA A 146 2.59 -6.47 5.11
CA ALA A 146 2.99 -5.14 4.67
C ALA A 146 1.80 -4.30 4.12
N PHE A 147 0.83 -4.91 3.42
CA PHE A 147 -0.42 -4.21 3.05
C PHE A 147 -1.25 -3.82 4.28
N HIS A 148 -1.29 -4.68 5.31
CA HIS A 148 -1.93 -4.34 6.58
C HIS A 148 -1.23 -3.16 7.25
N ALA A 149 0.10 -3.22 7.41
CA ALA A 149 0.91 -2.18 8.05
C ALA A 149 0.81 -0.82 7.36
N SER A 150 0.73 -0.82 6.02
CA SER A 150 0.55 0.40 5.22
C SER A 150 -0.90 0.86 5.07
N GLY A 151 -1.86 0.14 5.66
CA GLY A 151 -3.28 0.48 5.64
C GLY A 151 -3.96 0.27 4.28
N HIS A 152 -3.41 -0.56 3.40
CA HIS A 152 -4.00 -0.94 2.11
C HIS A 152 -4.98 -2.11 2.32
N SER A 153 -6.14 -1.82 2.91
CA SER A 153 -7.10 -2.84 3.35
C SER A 153 -7.74 -3.64 2.21
N GLU A 154 -7.91 -3.04 1.03
CA GLU A 154 -8.47 -3.72 -0.14
C GLU A 154 -7.47 -4.75 -0.69
N GLU A 155 -6.20 -4.37 -0.78
CA GLU A 155 -5.09 -5.23 -1.17
C GLU A 155 -4.85 -6.32 -0.14
N HIS A 156 -4.85 -6.00 1.15
CA HIS A 156 -4.78 -6.99 2.24
C HIS A 156 -5.84 -8.09 2.06
N ALA A 157 -7.11 -7.70 1.91
CA ALA A 157 -8.21 -8.65 1.72
C ALA A 157 -8.06 -9.48 0.43
N ARG A 158 -7.49 -8.89 -0.63
CA ARG A 158 -7.19 -9.59 -1.88
C ARG A 158 -6.13 -10.66 -1.67
N VAL A 159 -5.04 -10.36 -0.95
CA VAL A 159 -3.98 -11.33 -0.66
C VAL A 159 -4.52 -12.45 0.23
N GLU A 160 -5.30 -12.14 1.26
CA GLU A 160 -5.95 -13.17 2.09
C GLU A 160 -6.86 -14.11 1.28
N LYS A 161 -7.63 -13.56 0.35
CA LYS A 161 -8.46 -14.35 -0.54
C LYS A 161 -7.59 -15.28 -1.40
N LEU A 162 -6.54 -14.75 -2.02
CA LEU A 162 -5.62 -15.51 -2.86
C LEU A 162 -4.97 -16.67 -2.08
N MET A 163 -4.50 -16.40 -0.86
CA MET A 163 -3.94 -17.41 0.03
C MET A 163 -4.94 -18.53 0.36
N ARG A 164 -6.18 -18.19 0.72
CA ARG A 164 -7.23 -19.19 0.98
C ARG A 164 -7.54 -20.04 -0.25
N GLU A 165 -7.62 -19.41 -1.42
CA GLU A 165 -7.92 -20.11 -2.69
C GLU A 165 -6.79 -21.05 -3.12
N ASN A 166 -5.55 -20.79 -2.69
CA ASN A 166 -4.39 -21.62 -3.00
C ASN A 166 -3.99 -22.55 -1.82
N GLY A 167 -4.79 -22.62 -0.76
CA GLY A 167 -4.54 -23.52 0.37
C GLY A 167 -3.36 -23.14 1.26
N CYS A 168 -2.95 -21.87 1.26
CA CYS A 168 -1.89 -21.41 2.16
C CYS A 168 -2.37 -21.43 3.62
N PRO A 169 -1.52 -21.87 4.57
CA PRO A 169 -1.82 -21.73 6.00
C PRO A 169 -2.07 -20.26 6.33
N THR A 170 -3.03 -19.93 7.19
CA THR A 170 -3.29 -18.52 7.57
C THR A 170 -2.65 -18.13 8.90
N ASP A 171 -2.26 -19.15 9.67
CA ASP A 171 -1.65 -19.14 11.01
C ASP A 171 -0.13 -19.34 10.98
N TRP A 172 0.49 -19.29 9.80
CA TRP A 172 1.93 -19.42 9.66
C TRP A 172 2.65 -18.33 10.45
N VAL A 173 3.38 -18.73 11.49
CA VAL A 173 4.36 -17.87 12.18
C VAL A 173 5.65 -17.96 11.39
N LEU A 174 6.06 -16.86 10.73
CA LEU A 174 7.33 -16.79 10.02
C LEU A 174 8.47 -16.83 11.04
N THR A 175 9.11 -18.00 11.19
CA THR A 175 10.11 -18.22 12.24
C THR A 175 11.53 -17.80 11.86
N GLU A 176 11.80 -17.47 10.59
CA GLU A 176 13.15 -17.11 10.14
C GLU A 176 13.13 -15.92 9.17
N PHE A 177 13.82 -14.84 9.55
CA PHE A 177 14.16 -13.67 8.73
C PHE A 177 15.62 -13.31 8.93
#